data_AF-F6D612-F1
#
_entry.id   AF-F6D612-F1
#
_cell.length_a   1.000
_cell.length_b   1.000
_cell.length_c   1.000
_cell.angle_alpha   90.00
_cell.angle_beta   90.00
_cell.angle_gamma   90.00
#
_symmetry.space_group_name_H-M   'P 1'
#
loop_
_entity.id
_entity.type
_entity.pdbx_description
1 polymer ?
#
loop_
_entity_poly.entity_id
_entity_poly.type
_entity_poly.pdbx_seq_one_letter_code
_entity_poly.pdbx_strand_id
1 'polypeptide(L)' 'MDDKEKVIKAFKESEEPLNATKVSQISGVEKKEVDKIMKELKKDETLYSPKRCYWALKE' A
#
# COMPACT_ATOMS: atom_id res chain seq x y z
N MET A 1 1.45 8.35 14.83
CA MET A 1 2.29 8.02 13.66
C MET A 1 1.51 6.96 12.92
N ASP A 2 0.67 7.38 11.99
CA ASP A 2 -0.27 6.49 11.34
C ASP A 2 0.47 5.60 10.35
N ASP A 3 0.39 4.30 10.56
CA ASP A 3 0.92 3.32 9.63
C ASP A 3 0.28 3.47 8.24
N LYS A 4 -0.94 4.02 8.18
CA LYS A 4 -1.61 4.47 6.95
C LYS A 4 -0.77 5.50 6.17
N GLU A 5 -0.25 6.52 6.84
CA GLU A 5 0.59 7.55 6.19
C GLU A 5 1.89 6.95 5.67
N LYS A 6 2.52 6.05 6.43
CA LYS A 6 3.76 5.39 5.98
C LYS A 6 3.53 4.52 4.75
N VAL A 7 2.41 3.79 4.74
CA VAL A 7 2.00 2.97 3.58
C VAL A 7 1.72 3.86 2.37
N ILE A 8 0.95 4.95 2.54
CA ILE A 8 0.66 5.91 1.47
C ILE A 8 1.94 6.57 0.95
N LYS A 9 2.89 6.94 1.83
CA LYS A 9 4.20 7.45 1.43
C LYS A 9 4.98 6.42 0.62
N ALA A 10 5.03 5.16 1.06
CA ALA A 10 5.70 4.10 0.32
C ALA A 10 5.12 3.93 -1.09
N PHE A 11 3.79 4.03 -1.25
CA PHE A 11 3.14 4.03 -2.55
C PHE A 11 3.35 5.32 -3.35
N LYS A 12 3.46 6.49 -2.72
CA LYS A 12 3.77 7.76 -3.41
C LYS A 12 5.22 7.85 -3.87
N GLU A 13 6.15 7.31 -3.10
CA GLU A 13 7.56 7.20 -3.47
C GLU A 13 7.81 6.10 -4.50
N SER A 14 6.85 5.17 -4.65
CA SER A 14 6.91 4.14 -5.69
C SER A 14 5.92 4.43 -6.80
N GLU A 15 6.42 4.95 -7.92
CA GLU A 15 5.66 5.10 -9.17
C GLU A 15 5.23 3.74 -9.76
N GLU A 16 5.72 2.64 -9.22
CA GLU A 16 5.40 1.28 -9.63
C GLU A 16 4.41 0.59 -8.68
N PRO A 17 3.62 -0.37 -9.18
CA PRO A 17 2.77 -1.21 -8.33
C PRO A 17 3.61 -1.93 -7.25
N LEU A 18 3.24 -1.76 -5.98
CA LEU A 18 3.86 -2.45 -4.86
C LEU A 18 2.98 -3.57 -4.32
N ASN A 19 3.63 -4.61 -3.78
CA ASN A 19 2.94 -5.66 -3.04
C ASN A 19 3.04 -5.42 -1.53
N ALA A 20 2.19 -6.08 -0.74
CA ALA A 20 2.16 -5.91 0.71
C ALA A 20 3.53 -6.16 1.40
N THR A 21 4.35 -7.07 0.85
CA THR A 21 5.70 -7.33 1.38
C THR A 21 6.62 -6.13 1.15
N LYS A 22 6.60 -5.56 -0.06
CA LYS A 22 7.46 -4.43 -0.45
C LYS A 22 7.04 -3.16 0.29
N VAL A 23 5.73 -2.92 0.40
CA VAL A 23 5.18 -1.85 1.23
C VAL A 23 5.62 -2.02 2.69
N SER A 24 5.48 -3.20 3.28
CA SER A 24 5.93 -3.49 4.65
C SER A 24 7.43 -3.22 4.85
N GLN A 25 8.27 -3.56 3.86
CA GLN A 25 9.71 -3.29 3.92
C GLN A 25 10.04 -1.79 3.77
N ILE A 26 9.37 -1.06 2.89
CA ILE A 26 9.62 0.37 2.66
C ILE A 26 9.08 1.20 3.82
N SER A 27 7.83 0.95 4.22
CA SER A 27 7.15 1.70 5.27
C SER A 27 7.58 1.29 6.68
N GLY A 28 8.24 0.14 6.85
CA GLY A 28 8.56 -0.44 8.15
C GLY A 28 7.33 -0.88 8.96
N VAL A 29 6.17 -0.96 8.32
CA VAL A 29 4.90 -1.34 8.94
C VAL A 29 4.76 -2.86 8.95
N GLU A 30 4.18 -3.41 10.02
CA GLU A 30 3.89 -4.84 10.09
C GLU A 30 2.96 -5.29 8.98
N LYS A 31 3.20 -6.50 8.45
CA LYS A 31 2.40 -7.08 7.36
C LYS A 31 0.89 -7.12 7.68
N LYS A 32 0.54 -7.29 8.96
CA LYS A 32 -0.85 -7.26 9.47
C LYS A 32 -1.50 -5.89 9.28
N GLU A 33 -0.78 -4.83 9.58
CA GLU A 33 -1.26 -3.46 9.42
C GLU A 33 -1.29 -3.07 7.94
N VAL A 34 -0.25 -3.40 7.18
CA VAL A 34 -0.23 -3.20 5.73
C VAL A 34 -1.45 -3.86 5.08
N ASP A 35 -1.79 -5.10 5.43
CA ASP A 35 -2.99 -5.78 4.89
C ASP A 35 -4.30 -5.08 5.26
N LYS A 36 -4.43 -4.60 6.51
CA LYS A 36 -5.60 -3.80 6.94
C LYS A 36 -5.71 -2.50 6.15
N ILE A 37 -4.61 -1.75 6.08
CA ILE A 37 -4.53 -0.46 5.40
C ILE A 37 -4.82 -0.64 3.91
N MET A 38 -4.24 -1.65 3.27
CA MET A 38 -4.48 -1.93 1.86
C MET A 38 -5.93 -2.33 1.60
N LYS A 39 -6.58 -3.06 2.51
CA LYS A 39 -8.03 -3.33 2.42
C LYS A 39 -8.87 -2.07 2.54
N GLU A 40 -8.52 -1.17 3.46
CA GLU A 40 -9.19 0.13 3.59
C GLU A 40 -8.98 0.99 2.34
N LEU A 41 -7.74 1.17 1.89
CA LEU A 41 -7.41 1.97 0.69
C LEU A 41 -8.02 1.39 -0.59
N LYS A 42 -8.15 0.06 -0.68
CA LYS A 42 -8.89 -0.58 -1.76
C LYS A 42 -10.39 -0.25 -1.67
N LYS A 43 -10.95 -0.18 -0.46
CA LYS A 43 -12.36 0.14 -0.21
C LYS A 43 -12.67 1.61 -0.51
N ASP A 44 -11.72 2.50 -0.24
CA ASP A 44 -11.73 3.91 -0.63
C ASP A 44 -11.39 4.13 -2.13
N GLU A 45 -11.28 3.07 -2.93
CA GLU A 45 -10.92 3.08 -4.36
C GLU A 45 -9.61 3.82 -4.70
N THR A 46 -8.78 4.12 -3.71
CA THR A 46 -7.51 4.84 -3.85
C THR A 46 -6.38 3.92 -4.31
N LEU A 47 -6.52 2.61 -4.13
CA LEU A 47 -5.61 1.60 -4.67
C LEU A 47 -6.32 0.73 -5.71
N TYR A 48 -5.67 0.54 -6.86
CA TYR A 48 -6.07 -0.44 -7.86
C TYR A 48 -5.03 -1.55 -8.00
N SER A 49 -5.44 -2.73 -8.45
CA SER A 49 -4.55 -3.88 -8.63
C SER A 49 -4.30 -4.14 -10.11
N PRO A 50 -3.26 -3.53 -10.71
CA PRO A 50 -2.91 -3.75 -12.13
C PRO A 50 -2.45 -5.18 -12.39
N LYS A 51 -1.83 -5.82 -11.38
CA LYS A 51 -1.25 -7.16 -11.48
C LYS A 51 -1.58 -7.95 -10.22
N ARG A 52 -1.79 -9.25 -10.35
CA ARG A 52 -2.13 -10.14 -9.22
C ARG A 52 -1.08 -10.01 -8.11
N CYS A 53 -1.52 -9.67 -6.90
CA CYS A 53 -0.69 -9.37 -5.71
C CYS A 53 0.06 -8.03 -5.72
N TYR A 54 -0.20 -7.15 -6.67
CA TYR A 54 0.36 -5.80 -6.72
C TYR A 54 -0.74 -4.75 -6.67
N TRP A 55 -0.42 -3.62 -6.07
CA TRP A 55 -1.32 -2.51 -5.82
C TRP A 55 -0.62 -1.22 -6.20
N ALA A 56 -1.33 -0.33 -6.86
CA ALA A 56 -0.83 0.98 -7.24
C ALA A 56 -1.85 2.03 -6.83
N LEU A 57 -1.39 3.23 -6.50
CA LEU A 57 -2.29 4.36 -6.28
C LEU A 57 -3.04 4.63 -7.58
N LYS A 58 -4.36 4.71 -7.48
CA LYS A 58 -5.22 5.19 -8.55
C LYS A 58 -5.14 6.71 -8.47
N GLU A 59 -4.37 7.30 -9.37
CA GLU A 59 -4.41 8.75 -9.60
C GLU A 59 -5.74 9.15 -10.24
#